data_AF-A0A328HEV9-F1
#
_entry.id   AF-A0A328HEV9-F1
#
_cell.length_a   1.000
_cell.length_b   1.000
_cell.length_c   1.000
_cell.angle_alpha   90.00
_cell.angle_beta   90.00
_cell.angle_gamma   90.00
#
_symmetry.space_group_name_H-M   'P 1'
#
loop_
_entity.id
_entity.type
_entity.pdbx_description
1 polymer ?
#
loop_
_entity_poly.entity_id
_entity_poly.type
_entity_poly.pdbx_seq_one_letter_code
_entity_poly.pdbx_strand_id
1 'polypeptide(L)' 'MFSVTKGEPTAEELAALTAVVLSLGSAAAARPEKTSVRQWMRRQQLRLEPTPGPGAWKRSRG' A
#
# COMPACT_ATOMS: atom_id res chain seq x y z
N MET A 1 8.13 8.46 12.22
CA MET A 1 7.17 8.71 13.33
C MET A 1 5.92 9.31 12.71
N PHE A 2 4.72 8.88 13.10
CA PHE A 2 3.44 9.37 12.57
C PHE A 2 2.80 10.39 13.52
N SER A 3 1.97 11.30 12.99
CA SER A 3 1.31 12.36 13.75
C SER A 3 -0.21 12.34 13.58
N VAL A 4 -0.92 12.80 14.61
CA VAL A 4 -2.38 12.94 14.61
C VAL A 4 -2.73 14.31 14.04
N THR A 5 -3.54 14.36 12.98
CA THR A 5 -3.94 15.62 12.33
C THR A 5 -5.29 16.15 12.82
N LYS A 6 -6.09 15.31 13.49
CA LYS A 6 -7.42 15.67 14.02
C LYS A 6 -7.80 14.76 15.20
N GLY A 7 -8.46 15.35 16.20
CA GLY A 7 -8.94 14.67 17.39
C GLY A 7 -7.87 14.56 18.48
N GLU A 8 -8.27 14.05 19.64
CA GLU A 8 -7.41 13.84 20.81
C GLU A 8 -7.54 12.37 21.26
N PRO A 9 -6.84 11.44 20.59
CA PRO A 9 -6.91 10.02 20.91
C PRO A 9 -6.24 9.73 22.25
N THR A 10 -6.72 8.71 22.94
CA THR A 10 -6.09 8.29 24.19
C THR A 10 -4.76 7.57 23.92
N ALA A 11 -3.92 7.46 24.95
CA ALA A 11 -2.65 6.75 24.85
C ALA A 11 -2.84 5.27 24.47
N GLU A 12 -3.92 4.66 24.94
CA GLU A 12 -4.29 3.27 24.65
C GLU A 12 -4.64 3.07 23.18
N GLU A 13 -5.39 3.99 22.59
CA GLU A 13 -5.75 3.94 21.16
C GLU A 13 -4.51 4.08 20.26
N LEU A 14 -3.58 4.97 20.64
CA LEU A 14 -2.30 5.12 19.95
C LEU A 14 -1.44 3.86 20.08
N ALA A 15 -1.38 3.24 21.25
CA ALA A 15 -0.64 2.01 21.48
C ALA A 15 -1.21 0.85 20.64
N ALA A 16 -2.54 0.69 20.64
CA ALA A 16 -3.23 -0.32 19.85
C ALA A 16 -2.96 -0.16 18.34
N LEU A 17 -3.07 1.06 17.82
CA LEU A 17 -2.78 1.35 16.41
C LEU A 17 -1.31 1.05 16.07
N THR A 18 -0.38 1.44 16.94
CA THR A 18 1.05 1.18 16.76
C THR A 18 1.32 -0.32 16.67
N ALA A 19 0.73 -1.12 17.56
CA ALA A 19 0.87 -2.58 17.55
C ALA A 19 0.39 -3.20 16.23
N VAL A 20 -0.72 -2.71 15.68
CA VAL A 20 -1.24 -3.15 14.37
C VAL A 20 -0.29 -2.77 13.23
N VAL A 21 0.21 -1.53 13.21
CA VAL A 21 1.15 -1.08 12.17
C VAL A 21 2.44 -1.92 12.20
N LEU A 22 2.96 -2.22 13.39
CA LEU A 22 4.14 -3.06 13.55
C LEU A 22 3.90 -4.50 13.06
N SER A 23 2.71 -5.07 13.31
CA SER A 23 2.38 -6.42 12.84
C SER A 23 2.28 -6.51 11.31
N LEU A 24 1.72 -5.48 10.66
CA LEU A 24 1.68 -5.38 9.20
C LEU A 24 3.08 -5.27 8.59
N GLY A 25 3.98 -4.51 9.23
CA GLY A 25 5.38 -4.37 8.80
C GLY A 25 6.15 -5.68 8.87
N SER A 26 5.90 -6.50 9.89
CA SER A 26 6.47 -7.84 10.03
C SER A 26 5.94 -8.81 8.96
N ALA A 27 4.64 -8.77 8.66
CA ALA A 27 4.01 -9.60 7.63
C ALA A 27 4.50 -9.28 6.20
N ALA A 28 4.98 -8.06 5.96
CA ALA A 28 5.53 -7.64 4.67
C ALA A 28 6.86 -8.32 4.29
N ALA A 29 7.49 -9.09 5.20
CA ALA A 29 8.69 -9.88 4.89
C ALA A 29 8.41 -10.99 3.86
N ALA A 30 7.16 -11.47 3.76
CA ALA A 30 6.72 -12.35 2.70
C ALA A 30 6.33 -11.53 1.45
N ARG A 31 7.31 -10.92 0.78
CA ARG A 31 7.02 -10.17 -0.45
C ARG A 31 6.64 -11.13 -1.59
N PRO A 32 5.44 -10.99 -2.19
CA PRO A 32 5.22 -11.56 -3.51
C PRO A 32 6.19 -10.94 -4.52
N GLU A 33 6.55 -11.71 -5.53
CA GLU A 33 7.53 -11.36 -6.56
C GLU A 33 7.31 -9.92 -7.05
N LYS A 34 8.36 -9.10 -7.02
CA LYS A 34 8.28 -7.69 -7.44
C LYS A 34 7.79 -7.67 -8.89
N THR A 35 6.62 -7.09 -9.13
CA THR A 35 6.17 -6.78 -10.50
C THR A 35 7.24 -5.88 -11.12
N SER A 36 8.03 -6.44 -12.03
CA SER A 36 9.24 -5.75 -12.49
C SER A 36 8.88 -4.37 -13.05
N VAL A 37 9.65 -3.35 -12.68
CA VAL A 37 9.56 -1.96 -13.20
C VAL A 37 9.36 -1.94 -14.73
N ARG A 38 9.93 -2.93 -15.44
CA ARG A 38 9.76 -3.16 -16.88
C ARG A 38 8.29 -3.28 -17.33
N GLN A 39 7.41 -3.88 -16.54
CA GLN A 39 6.01 -4.07 -16.92
C GLN A 39 5.22 -2.76 -16.91
N TRP A 40 5.51 -1.86 -15.96
CA TRP A 40 4.91 -0.53 -15.92
C TRP A 40 5.45 0.37 -17.03
N MET A 41 6.78 0.38 -17.24
CA MET A 41 7.40 1.13 -18.34
C MET A 41 6.87 0.70 -19.72
N ARG A 42 6.68 -0.61 -19.95
CA ARG A 42 6.11 -1.12 -21.20
C ARG A 42 4.68 -0.61 -21.42
N ARG A 43 3.84 -0.58 -20.39
CA ARG A 43 2.45 -0.07 -20.50
C ARG A 43 2.41 1.42 -20.84
N GLN A 44 3.30 2.22 -20.22
CA GLN A 44 3.46 3.64 -20.54
C GLN A 44 3.90 3.85 -22.00
N GLN A 45 4.91 3.10 -22.47
CA GLN A 45 5.37 3.17 -23.87
C GLN A 45 4.29 2.79 -24.87
N LEU A 46 3.44 1.82 -24.54
CA LEU A 46 2.35 1.33 -25.39
C LEU A 46 1.06 2.15 -25.27
N ARG A 47 1.02 3.21 -24.44
CA ARG A 47 -0.17 4.04 -24.19
C ARG A 47 -1.40 3.20 -23.84
N LEU A 48 -1.19 2.14 -23.05
CA LEU A 48 -2.28 1.30 -22.59
C LEU A 48 -3.02 2.02 -21.46
N GLU A 49 -4.17 2.59 -21.79
CA GLU A 49 -5.05 3.25 -20.82
C GLU A 49 -5.50 2.26 -19.73
N PRO A 50 -5.56 2.69 -18.45
CA PRO A 50 -6.11 1.85 -17.39
C PRO A 50 -7.59 1.61 -17.65
N THR A 51 -8.01 0.34 -17.70
CA THR A 51 -9.43 0.00 -17.78
C THR A 51 -10.08 0.26 -16.42
N PRO A 52 -11.01 1.24 -16.30
CA PRO A 52 -11.71 1.48 -15.04
C PRO A 52 -12.64 0.30 -14.72
N GLY A 53 -12.77 -0.03 -13.43
CA GLY A 53 -13.73 -1.04 -12.99
C GLY A 53 -13.34 -1.77 -11.70
N PRO A 54 -14.26 -2.59 -11.15
CA PRO A 54 -14.01 -3.38 -9.95
C PRO A 54 -12.78 -4.27 -10.13
N GLY A 55 -11.79 -4.10 -9.26
CA GLY A 55 -10.53 -4.86 -9.32
C GLY A 55 -9.42 -4.25 -10.17
N ALA A 56 -9.66 -3.12 -10.86
CA ALA A 56 -8.62 -2.41 -11.62
C ALA A 56 -7.42 -2.02 -10.71
N TRP A 57 -7.70 -1.59 -9.49
CA TRP A 57 -6.71 -1.24 -8.46
C TRP A 57 -5.87 -2.42 -7.96
N LYS A 58 -6.31 -3.67 -8.13
CA LYS A 58 -5.51 -4.85 -7.74
C LYS A 58 -4.28 -5.00 -8.63
N ARG A 59 -4.35 -4.51 -9.87
CA ARG A 59 -3.26 -4.54 -10.86
C ARG A 59 -2.33 -3.33 -10.79
N SER A 60 -2.65 -2.31 -9.97
CA SER A 60 -1.81 -1.13 -9.79
C SER A 60 -0.77 -1.27 -8.68
N ARG A 61 -0.76 -2.39 -7.94
CA ARG A 61 0.27 -2.66 -6.92
C ARG A 61 1.58 -3.09 -7.60
N GLY A 62 2.37 -2.10 -8.01
CA GLY A 62 3.81 -2.22 -8.22
C GLY A 62 4.58 -2.01 -6.93
#